data_AF-A0A849E556-F1
#
_entry.id   AF-A0A849E556-F1
#
_cell.length_a   1.000
_cell.length_b   1.000
_cell.length_c   1.000
_cell.angle_alpha   90.00
_cell.angle_beta   90.00
_cell.angle_gamma   90.00
#
_symmetry.space_group_name_H-M   'P 1'
#
loop_
_entity.id
_entity.type
_entity.pdbx_description
1 polymer ?
#
loop_
_entity_poly.entity_id
_entity_poly.type
_entity_poly.pdbx_seq_one_letter_code
_entity_poly.pdbx_strand_id
1 'polypeptide(L)'
;APDTAAEFCKVATDVLLASTQDIEQAELDRARAQLKASLVMSLESPSSRADQIARQFLAYGKVPDVADILAKVDAVTTDDVKRLATATFSGASLSRAAVGDTSLLAQGNELAARFA
;
A
#
# COMPACT_ATOMS: atom_id res chain seq x y z
N ALA A 1 -16.90 -8.18 14.94
CA ALA A 1 -17.63 -7.22 15.80
C ALA A 1 -16.58 -6.47 16.64
N PRO A 2 -16.91 -5.54 17.57
CA PRO A 2 -15.87 -4.80 18.31
C PRO A 2 -14.88 -5.71 19.07
N ASP A 3 -15.34 -6.90 19.46
CA ASP A 3 -14.60 -7.97 20.12
C ASP A 3 -13.43 -8.57 19.30
N THR A 4 -13.47 -8.49 17.97
CA THR A 4 -12.40 -9.03 17.10
C THR A 4 -11.29 -8.01 16.80
N ALA A 5 -11.31 -6.83 17.42
CA ALA A 5 -10.40 -5.73 17.10
C ALA A 5 -8.92 -6.08 17.37
N ALA A 6 -8.63 -6.73 18.50
CA ALA A 6 -7.27 -7.18 18.83
C ALA A 6 -6.75 -8.23 17.83
N GLU A 7 -7.61 -9.19 17.46
CA GLU A 7 -7.28 -10.22 16.46
C GLU A 7 -7.00 -9.57 15.09
N PHE A 8 -7.83 -8.63 14.67
CA PHE A 8 -7.62 -7.88 13.44
C PHE A 8 -6.27 -7.16 13.43
N CYS A 9 -5.90 -6.46 14.51
CA CYS A 9 -4.59 -5.81 14.59
C CYS A 9 -3.44 -6.80 14.45
N LYS A 10 -3.58 -8.00 15.03
CA LYS A 10 -2.58 -9.06 14.92
C LYS A 10 -2.47 -9.56 13.47
N VAL A 11 -3.58 -9.93 12.85
CA VAL A 11 -3.62 -10.43 11.45
C VAL A 11 -3.13 -9.38 10.47
N ALA A 12 -3.54 -8.12 10.63
CA ALA A 12 -3.06 -7.03 9.78
C ALA A 12 -1.54 -6.88 9.88
N THR A 13 -0.98 -6.97 11.09
CA THR A 13 0.47 -6.94 11.30
C THR A 13 1.16 -8.17 10.68
N ASP A 14 0.57 -9.36 10.82
CA ASP A 14 1.07 -10.61 10.21
C ASP A 14 1.19 -10.48 8.70
N VAL A 15 0.15 -9.96 8.04
CA VAL A 15 0.11 -9.77 6.58
C VAL A 15 1.14 -8.72 6.13
N LEU A 16 1.26 -7.61 6.86
CA LEU A 16 2.27 -6.59 6.56
C LEU A 16 3.70 -7.15 6.67
N LEU A 17 3.99 -7.93 7.71
CA LEU A 17 5.30 -8.55 7.89
C LEU A 17 5.55 -9.68 6.88
N ALA A 18 4.52 -10.48 6.54
CA ALA A 18 4.62 -11.53 5.53
C ALA A 18 5.04 -10.96 4.17
N SER A 19 4.60 -9.74 3.82
CA SER A 19 4.99 -9.07 2.58
C SER A 19 6.51 -8.81 2.44
N THR A 20 7.27 -8.89 3.53
CA THR A 20 8.73 -8.78 3.52
C THR A 20 9.45 -10.06 3.05
N GLN A 21 8.76 -11.20 3.05
CA GLN A 21 9.32 -12.53 2.78
C GLN A 21 8.58 -13.23 1.63
N ASP A 22 7.25 -13.19 1.68
CA ASP A 22 6.36 -14.05 0.91
C ASP A 22 5.44 -13.18 0.04
N ILE A 23 5.86 -12.98 -1.21
CA ILE A 23 5.04 -12.38 -2.27
C ILE A 23 5.06 -13.34 -3.45
N GLU A 24 3.89 -13.84 -3.81
CA GLU A 24 3.75 -14.73 -4.95
C GLU A 24 3.66 -13.94 -6.26
N GLN A 25 4.19 -14.52 -7.35
CA GLN A 25 4.09 -13.89 -8.67
C GLN A 25 2.62 -13.66 -9.07
N ALA A 26 1.73 -14.59 -8.75
CA ALA A 26 0.31 -14.48 -9.06
C ALA A 26 -0.36 -13.30 -8.31
N GLU A 27 0.06 -13.00 -7.09
CA GLU A 27 -0.42 -11.83 -6.34
C GLU A 27 0.05 -10.53 -6.99
N LEU A 28 1.34 -10.49 -7.36
CA LEU A 28 1.93 -9.34 -8.02
C LEU A 28 1.27 -9.06 -9.37
N ASP A 29 1.03 -10.09 -10.18
CA ASP A 29 0.36 -9.95 -11.48
C ASP A 29 -1.07 -9.42 -11.32
N ARG A 30 -1.80 -9.92 -10.32
CA ARG A 30 -3.14 -9.39 -9.97
C ARG A 30 -3.08 -7.93 -9.56
N ALA A 31 -2.15 -7.56 -8.69
CA ALA A 31 -1.99 -6.18 -8.23
C ALA A 31 -1.62 -5.23 -9.40
N ARG A 32 -0.71 -5.63 -10.29
CA ARG A 32 -0.37 -4.85 -11.49
C ARG A 32 -1.59 -4.68 -12.40
N ALA A 33 -2.35 -5.74 -12.64
CA ALA A 33 -3.55 -5.67 -13.47
C ALA A 33 -4.58 -4.67 -12.89
N GLN A 34 -4.81 -4.71 -11.57
CA GLN A 34 -5.70 -3.78 -10.88
C GLN A 34 -5.22 -2.33 -10.96
N LEU A 35 -3.93 -2.07 -10.72
CA LEU A 35 -3.35 -0.73 -10.82
C LEU A 35 -3.44 -0.15 -12.23
N LYS A 36 -3.14 -0.97 -13.25
CA LYS A 36 -3.24 -0.56 -14.65
C LYS A 36 -4.68 -0.28 -15.06
N ALA A 37 -5.62 -1.11 -14.64
CA ALA A 37 -7.05 -0.87 -14.90
C ALA A 37 -7.53 0.44 -14.27
N SER A 38 -7.19 0.68 -12.99
CA SER A 38 -7.55 1.92 -12.30
C SER A 38 -6.98 3.17 -12.98
N LEU A 39 -5.73 3.11 -13.45
CA LEU A 39 -5.08 4.22 -14.14
C LEU A 39 -5.73 4.54 -15.49
N VAL A 40 -6.17 3.54 -16.25
CA VAL A 40 -6.82 3.77 -17.54
C VAL A 40 -8.24 4.27 -17.35
N MET A 41 -8.99 3.70 -16.40
CA MET A 41 -10.37 4.10 -16.11
C MET A 41 -10.46 5.53 -15.55
N SER A 42 -9.46 6.01 -14.80
CA SER A 42 -9.45 7.40 -14.31
C SER A 42 -9.43 8.44 -15.44
N LEU A 43 -9.07 8.04 -16.66
CA LEU A 43 -9.01 8.91 -17.84
C LEU A 43 -10.35 9.08 -18.55
N GLU A 44 -11.38 8.32 -18.18
CA GLU A 44 -12.71 8.36 -18.81
C GLU A 44 -13.53 9.58 -18.40
N SER A 45 -13.27 10.12 -17.20
CA SER A 45 -13.93 11.30 -16.68
C SER A 45 -13.07 12.56 -16.91
N PRO A 46 -13.59 13.62 -17.56
CA PRO A 46 -12.86 14.87 -17.74
C PRO A 46 -12.40 15.52 -16.43
N SER A 47 -13.21 15.43 -15.37
CA SER A 47 -12.87 15.99 -14.05
C SER A 47 -11.77 15.18 -13.37
N SER A 48 -11.86 13.84 -13.40
CA SER A 48 -10.83 12.96 -12.86
C SER A 48 -9.50 13.15 -13.59
N ARG A 49 -9.55 13.30 -14.92
CA ARG A 49 -8.37 13.56 -15.75
C ARG A 49 -7.75 14.92 -15.44
N ALA A 50 -8.55 15.97 -15.22
CA ALA A 50 -8.05 17.28 -14.84
C ALA A 50 -7.37 17.26 -13.46
N ASP A 51 -7.97 16.61 -12.46
CA ASP A 51 -7.38 16.47 -11.11
C ASP A 51 -6.06 15.67 -11.16
N GLN A 52 -6.02 14.59 -11.95
CA GLN A 52 -4.81 13.80 -12.14
C GLN A 52 -3.68 14.62 -12.77
N ILE A 53 -3.97 15.40 -13.83
CA ILE A 53 -3.00 16.30 -14.48
C ILE A 53 -2.45 17.31 -13.46
N ALA A 54 -3.33 17.93 -12.67
CA ALA A 54 -2.92 18.92 -11.69
C ALA A 54 -2.01 18.31 -10.62
N ARG A 55 -2.38 17.16 -10.03
CA ARG A 55 -1.57 16.46 -9.02
C ARG A 55 -0.20 16.06 -9.56
N GLN A 56 -0.16 15.52 -10.77
CA GLN A 56 1.10 15.12 -11.41
C GLN A 56 2.00 16.32 -11.69
N PHE A 57 1.44 17.41 -12.21
CA PHE A 57 2.21 18.62 -12.45
C PHE A 57 2.73 19.24 -11.13
N LEU A 58 1.91 19.28 -10.09
CA LEU A 58 2.32 19.78 -8.77
C LEU A 58 3.41 18.91 -8.12
N ALA A 59 3.34 17.59 -8.28
CA ALA A 59 4.30 16.67 -7.69
C ALA A 59 5.63 16.59 -8.47
N TYR A 60 5.58 16.64 -9.81
CA TYR A 60 6.72 16.32 -10.68
C TYR A 60 7.16 17.46 -11.60
N GLY A 61 6.46 18.59 -11.61
CA GLY A 61 6.69 19.70 -12.54
C GLY A 61 6.33 19.39 -14.00
N LYS A 62 5.74 18.22 -14.26
CA LYS A 62 5.29 17.75 -15.56
C LYS A 62 4.19 16.71 -15.41
N VAL A 63 3.46 16.46 -16.49
CA VAL A 63 2.50 15.36 -16.60
C VAL A 63 3.24 14.19 -17.25
N PRO A 64 3.56 13.10 -16.52
CA PRO A 64 4.21 11.94 -17.12
C PRO A 64 3.28 11.26 -18.15
N ASP A 65 3.85 10.65 -19.17
CA ASP A 65 3.07 9.84 -20.11
C ASP A 65 2.48 8.63 -19.37
N VAL A 66 1.22 8.31 -19.65
CA VAL A 66 0.55 7.12 -19.13
C VAL A 66 1.30 5.87 -19.57
N ALA A 67 1.84 5.81 -20.79
CA ALA A 67 2.63 4.69 -21.27
C ALA A 67 3.89 4.46 -20.40
N ASP A 68 4.58 5.53 -20.01
CA ASP A 68 5.74 5.45 -19.12
C ASP A 68 5.37 4.92 -17.73
N ILE A 69 4.21 5.36 -17.20
CA ILE A 69 3.73 4.89 -15.90
C ILE A 69 3.39 3.39 -15.98
N LEU A 70 2.69 2.95 -17.03
CA LEU A 70 2.36 1.54 -17.25
C LEU A 70 3.62 0.67 -17.36
N ALA A 71 4.62 1.11 -18.12
CA ALA A 71 5.90 0.41 -18.24
C ALA A 71 6.63 0.27 -16.90
N LYS A 72 6.59 1.31 -16.05
CA LYS A 72 7.15 1.26 -14.70
C LYS A 72 6.42 0.27 -13.79
N VAL A 73 5.09 0.21 -13.87
CA VAL A 73 4.28 -0.78 -13.13
C VAL A 73 4.63 -2.20 -13.59
N ASP A 74 4.77 -2.41 -14.89
CA ASP A 74 5.13 -3.72 -15.45
C ASP A 74 6.53 -4.17 -15.09
N ALA A 75 7.46 -3.23 -14.88
CA ALA A 75 8.84 -3.51 -14.50
C ALA A 75 9.04 -3.87 -13.02
N VAL A 76 8.05 -3.62 -12.14
CA VAL A 76 8.14 -4.00 -10.72
C VAL A 76 8.37 -5.51 -10.61
N THR A 77 9.22 -5.97 -9.69
CA THR A 77 9.43 -7.41 -9.43
C THR A 77 8.93 -7.79 -8.03
N THR A 78 8.80 -9.08 -7.74
CA THR A 78 8.48 -9.56 -6.38
C THR A 78 9.57 -9.13 -5.39
N ASP A 79 10.83 -9.15 -5.82
CA ASP A 79 11.97 -8.70 -5.01
C ASP A 79 11.91 -7.19 -4.73
N ASP A 80 11.47 -6.37 -5.68
CA ASP A 80 11.25 -4.94 -5.42
C ASP A 80 10.20 -4.68 -4.34
N VAL A 81 9.10 -5.45 -4.36
CA VAL A 81 8.04 -5.37 -3.36
C VAL A 81 8.58 -5.79 -1.99
N LYS A 82 9.27 -6.93 -1.90
CA LYS A 82 9.88 -7.41 -0.65
C LYS A 82 10.87 -6.41 -0.10
N ARG A 83 11.77 -5.88 -0.95
CA ARG A 83 12.75 -4.86 -0.58
C ARG A 83 12.09 -3.60 -0.03
N LEU A 84 11.04 -3.11 -0.69
CA LEU A 84 10.28 -1.96 -0.22
C LEU A 84 9.57 -2.25 1.11
N ALA A 85 8.95 -3.42 1.24
CA ALA A 85 8.27 -3.84 2.46
C ALA A 85 9.26 -3.91 3.63
N THR A 86 10.42 -4.55 3.46
CA THR A 86 11.48 -4.59 4.48
C THR A 86 11.93 -3.18 4.86
N ALA A 87 12.21 -2.31 3.88
CA ALA A 87 12.63 -0.94 4.15
C ALA A 87 11.56 -0.08 4.85
N THR A 88 10.28 -0.41 4.64
CA THR A 88 9.14 0.33 5.22
C THR A 88 8.79 -0.16 6.62
N PHE A 89 8.92 -1.46 6.87
CA PHE A 89 8.41 -2.09 8.09
C PHE A 89 9.50 -2.44 9.10
N SER A 90 10.73 -2.74 8.69
CA SER A 90 11.80 -3.13 9.61
C SER A 90 12.39 -1.92 10.34
N GLY A 91 12.34 -1.94 11.67
CA GLY A 91 12.83 -0.86 12.54
C GLY A 91 11.96 0.40 12.50
N ALA A 92 10.76 0.33 11.93
CA ALA A 92 9.88 1.48 11.76
C ALA A 92 9.11 1.81 13.04
N SER A 93 8.94 3.11 13.30
CA SER A 93 8.03 3.57 14.36
C SER A 93 6.59 3.44 13.89
N LEU A 94 5.81 2.57 14.55
CA LEU A 94 4.40 2.35 14.24
C LEU A 94 3.56 3.60 14.52
N SER A 95 2.90 4.14 13.50
CA SER A 95 1.88 5.17 13.65
C SER A 95 0.48 4.54 13.64
N ARG A 96 -0.37 4.91 14.62
CA ARG A 96 -1.72 4.33 14.77
C ARG A 96 -2.73 5.38 15.20
N ALA A 97 -3.92 5.29 14.63
CA ALA A 97 -5.11 6.04 15.04
C ALA A 97 -6.30 5.08 15.18
N ALA A 98 -7.17 5.33 16.15
CA ALA A 98 -8.38 4.54 16.36
C ALA A 98 -9.53 5.40 16.89
N VAL A 99 -10.76 5.01 16.58
CA VAL A 99 -12.01 5.67 16.98
C VAL A 99 -13.00 4.62 17.45
N GLY A 100 -13.73 4.90 18.53
CA GLY A 100 -14.67 3.96 19.17
C GLY A 100 -14.15 3.40 20.49
N ASP A 101 -14.52 2.16 20.83
CA ASP A 101 -14.01 1.48 22.02
C ASP A 101 -12.58 0.98 21.79
N THR A 102 -11.62 1.84 22.12
CA THR A 102 -10.19 1.58 21.93
C THR A 102 -9.59 0.66 22.98
N SER A 103 -10.32 0.33 24.05
CA SER A 103 -9.85 -0.58 25.10
C SER A 103 -9.67 -2.01 24.59
N LEU A 104 -10.36 -2.35 23.50
CA LEU A 104 -10.32 -3.66 22.83
C LEU A 104 -9.15 -3.80 21.84
N LEU A 105 -8.34 -2.76 21.64
CA LEU A 105 -7.19 -2.80 20.73
C LEU A 105 -5.97 -3.39 21.42
N ALA A 106 -5.19 -4.16 20.67
CA ALA A 106 -3.90 -4.64 21.14
C ALA A 106 -3.00 -3.46 21.57
N GLN A 107 -2.16 -3.65 22.58
CA GLN A 107 -1.34 -2.56 23.10
C GLN A 107 -0.36 -2.06 22.03
N GLY A 108 -0.17 -0.74 21.95
CA GLY A 108 0.64 -0.12 20.90
C GLY A 108 2.09 -0.60 20.91
N ASN A 109 2.67 -0.75 22.11
CA ASN A 109 4.04 -1.23 22.27
C ASN A 109 4.20 -2.70 21.86
N GLU A 110 3.19 -3.54 22.12
CA GLU A 110 3.19 -4.94 21.72
C GLU A 110 3.19 -5.08 20.20
N LEU A 111 2.36 -4.30 19.50
CA LEU A 111 2.33 -4.27 18.04
C LEU A 111 3.61 -3.67 17.44
N ALA A 112 4.11 -2.57 18.01
CA ALA A 112 5.33 -1.92 17.55
C ALA A 112 6.56 -2.85 17.69
N ALA A 113 6.63 -3.65 18.76
CA ALA A 113 7.71 -4.63 18.96
C ALA A 113 7.76 -5.70 17.86
N ARG A 114 6.68 -5.90 17.09
CA ARG A 114 6.65 -6.85 15.97
C ARG A 114 7.35 -6.32 14.71
N PHE A 115 7.52 -5.01 14.62
CA PHE A 115 8.19 -4.31 13.53
C PHE A 115 9.65 -3.94 13.86
N ALA A 116 10.10 -4.22 15.09
CA ALA A 116 11.45 -3.96 15.57
C ALA A 116 12.48 -4.93 14.98
#